data_AF-A0A1Q9TQS3-F1
#
_entry.id   AF-A0A1Q9TQS3-F1
#
_cell.length_a   1.000
_cell.length_b   1.000
_cell.length_c   1.000
_cell.angle_alpha   90.00
_cell.angle_beta   90.00
_cell.angle_gamma   90.00
#
_symmetry.space_group_name_H-M   'P 1'
#
loop_
_entity.id
_entity.type
_entity.pdbx_description
1 polymer ?
#
loop_
_entity_poly.entity_id
_entity_poly.type
_entity_poly.pdbx_seq_one_letter_code
_entity_poly.pdbx_strand_id
1 'polypeptide(L)'
;MVVLGCHGGAATTTLRVLLNTPWELGAYTAERGEIDTFGRPLVLTCRNSVASTARAADVLNVLERNGVRPAALAVVADGAGPEPSESAARLGLVRDRVGRLVRFPFVPSLRYVDAADADRVKLPSRARRALDQIRNACHAAAAQTLARQGTG
;
A
#
# COMPACT_ATOMS: atom_id res chain seq x y z
N MET A 1 4.82 -7.91 -7.35
CA MET A 1 4.41 -7.33 -6.05
C MET A 1 3.07 -7.91 -5.64
N VAL A 2 2.73 -7.85 -4.37
CA VAL A 2 1.43 -8.28 -3.82
C VAL A 2 0.82 -7.14 -2.99
N VAL A 3 -0.49 -6.95 -3.06
CA VAL A 3 -1.19 -5.85 -2.37
C VAL A 3 -2.01 -6.39 -1.19
N LEU A 4 -1.92 -5.74 -0.03
CA LEU A 4 -2.69 -6.05 1.17
C LEU A 4 -3.26 -4.77 1.77
N GLY A 5 -4.57 -4.73 1.99
CA GLY A 5 -5.23 -3.63 2.68
C GLY A 5 -5.12 -3.76 4.19
N CYS A 6 -4.85 -2.68 4.90
CA CYS A 6 -4.82 -2.68 6.36
C CYS A 6 -6.21 -2.82 7.00
N HIS A 7 -7.28 -2.64 6.21
CA HIS A 7 -8.67 -2.75 6.62
C HIS A 7 -9.59 -2.91 5.40
N GLY A 8 -10.87 -3.24 5.62
CA GLY A 8 -11.89 -3.21 4.55
C GLY A 8 -12.03 -1.80 3.97
N GLY A 9 -12.10 -1.68 2.64
CA GLY A 9 -12.16 -0.37 1.96
C GLY A 9 -10.83 0.39 1.88
N ALA A 10 -9.69 -0.26 2.12
CA ALA A 10 -8.34 0.33 1.99
C ALA A 10 -7.90 0.62 0.54
N ALA A 11 -8.82 0.58 -0.43
CA ALA A 11 -8.57 0.70 -1.87
C ALA A 11 -7.57 -0.34 -2.44
N THR A 12 -7.49 -1.52 -1.82
CA THR A 12 -6.62 -2.63 -2.24
C THR A 12 -6.88 -3.03 -3.68
N THR A 13 -8.14 -3.30 -4.03
CA THR A 13 -8.54 -3.74 -5.38
C THR A 13 -8.29 -2.66 -6.43
N THR A 14 -8.59 -1.40 -6.11
CA THR A 14 -8.29 -0.28 -7.00
C THR A 14 -6.78 -0.17 -7.26
N LEU A 15 -5.94 -0.24 -6.21
CA LEU A 15 -4.49 -0.21 -6.39
C LEU A 15 -3.95 -1.45 -7.11
N ARG A 16 -4.51 -2.63 -6.87
CA ARG A 16 -4.16 -3.84 -7.62
C ARG A 16 -4.31 -3.62 -9.12
N VAL A 17 -5.48 -3.12 -9.54
CA VAL A 17 -5.79 -2.84 -10.96
C VAL A 17 -4.85 -1.77 -11.52
N LEU A 18 -4.68 -0.65 -10.82
CA LEU A 18 -3.81 0.45 -11.26
C LEU A 18 -2.32 0.07 -11.33
N LEU A 19 -1.86 -0.82 -10.46
CA LEU A 19 -0.49 -1.35 -10.46
C LEU A 19 -0.31 -2.49 -11.46
N ASN A 20 -1.39 -2.95 -12.11
CA ASN A 20 -1.42 -4.09 -13.02
C ASN A 20 -0.75 -5.34 -12.41
N THR A 21 -1.15 -5.69 -11.18
CA THR A 21 -0.68 -6.92 -10.53
C THR A 21 -1.84 -7.90 -10.37
N PRO A 22 -1.64 -9.20 -10.62
CA PRO A 22 -2.69 -10.20 -10.36
C PRO A 22 -2.77 -10.57 -8.87
N TRP A 23 -1.83 -10.11 -8.04
CA TRP A 23 -1.68 -10.54 -6.65
C TRP A 23 -2.27 -9.55 -5.65
N GLU A 24 -3.39 -9.91 -5.06
CA GLU A 24 -4.06 -9.20 -3.96
C GLU A 24 -4.43 -10.19 -2.85
N LEU A 25 -4.15 -9.81 -1.61
CA LEU A 25 -4.45 -10.60 -0.42
C LEU A 25 -5.74 -10.12 0.26
N GLY A 26 -6.47 -9.15 -0.31
CA GLY A 26 -7.65 -8.54 0.29
C GLY A 26 -7.29 -7.63 1.47
N ALA A 27 -8.14 -7.60 2.49
CA ALA A 27 -7.91 -6.86 3.72
C ALA A 27 -7.31 -7.75 4.82
N TYR A 28 -6.49 -7.15 5.68
CA TYR A 28 -6.03 -7.78 6.90
C TYR A 28 -7.17 -7.98 7.89
N THR A 29 -7.21 -9.14 8.53
CA THR A 29 -8.06 -9.47 9.67
C THR A 29 -7.18 -10.07 10.76
N ALA A 30 -7.52 -9.89 12.04
CA ALA A 30 -6.73 -10.43 13.15
C ALA A 30 -6.75 -11.97 13.20
N GLU A 31 -7.79 -12.58 12.64
CA GLU A 31 -7.93 -14.04 12.48
C GLU A 31 -7.02 -14.60 11.40
N ARG A 32 -6.46 -13.73 10.55
CA ARG A 32 -5.50 -14.14 9.53
C ARG A 32 -4.21 -14.55 10.23
N GLY A 33 -3.76 -15.77 9.95
CA GLY A 33 -2.45 -16.25 10.36
C GLY A 33 -1.32 -15.56 9.60
N GLU A 34 -0.33 -16.32 9.17
CA GLU A 34 0.83 -15.76 8.47
C GLU A 34 0.47 -15.13 7.11
N ILE A 35 1.17 -14.04 6.79
CA ILE A 35 1.07 -13.36 5.50
C ILE A 35 2.24 -13.84 4.65
N ASP A 36 1.98 -14.83 3.80
CA ASP A 36 2.97 -15.27 2.82
C ASP A 36 2.88 -14.43 1.54
N THR A 37 4.04 -13.95 1.10
CA THR A 37 4.20 -13.15 -0.12
C THR A 37 4.87 -13.94 -1.24
N PHE A 38 5.34 -15.16 -0.96
CA PHE A 38 6.07 -16.03 -1.87
C PHE A 38 7.21 -15.28 -2.59
N GLY A 39 8.00 -14.54 -1.80
CA GLY A 39 9.13 -13.73 -2.29
C GLY A 39 8.75 -12.44 -3.02
N ARG A 40 7.45 -12.12 -3.16
CA ARG A 40 7.00 -10.91 -3.85
C ARG A 40 7.06 -9.70 -2.92
N PRO A 41 7.51 -8.53 -3.39
CA PRO A 41 7.42 -7.29 -2.60
C PRO A 41 5.97 -6.99 -2.18
N LEU A 42 5.77 -6.73 -0.88
CA LEU A 42 4.47 -6.38 -0.30
C LEU A 42 4.19 -4.87 -0.38
N VAL A 43 3.01 -4.51 -0.87
CA VAL A 43 2.43 -3.17 -0.81
C VAL A 43 1.29 -3.18 0.18
N LEU A 44 1.45 -2.47 1.29
CA LEU A 44 0.35 -2.19 2.20
C LEU A 44 -0.47 -1.02 1.71
N THR A 45 -1.78 -1.06 1.91
CA THR A 45 -2.66 0.06 1.57
C THR A 45 -3.53 0.43 2.75
N CYS A 46 -3.77 1.73 2.93
CA CYS A 46 -4.75 2.24 3.87
C CYS A 46 -5.36 3.52 3.32
N ARG A 47 -6.46 3.99 3.92
CA ARG A 47 -6.96 5.34 3.67
C ARG A 47 -6.29 6.36 4.58
N ASN A 48 -6.40 7.64 4.24
CA ASN A 48 -5.75 8.72 4.99
C ASN A 48 -6.57 9.23 6.20
N SER A 49 -7.67 8.57 6.59
CA SER A 49 -8.36 8.86 7.85
C SER A 49 -7.52 8.49 9.08
N VAL A 50 -7.85 9.09 10.24
CA VAL A 50 -7.20 8.77 11.52
C VAL A 50 -7.38 7.30 11.91
N ALA A 51 -8.59 6.75 11.75
CA ALA A 51 -8.86 5.35 12.04
C ALA A 51 -8.08 4.42 11.10
N SER A 52 -8.04 4.72 9.81
CA SER A 52 -7.31 3.92 8.81
C SER A 52 -5.80 3.92 9.03
N THR A 53 -5.22 5.05 9.42
CA THR A 53 -3.79 5.15 9.73
C THR A 53 -3.42 4.49 11.06
N ALA A 54 -4.33 4.48 12.04
CA ALA A 54 -4.18 3.64 13.23
C ALA A 54 -4.08 2.16 12.86
N ARG A 55 -5.00 1.67 12.02
CA ARG A 55 -4.99 0.28 11.55
C ARG A 55 -3.72 -0.07 10.78
N ALA A 56 -3.17 0.86 10.01
CA ALA A 56 -1.90 0.64 9.32
C ALA A 56 -0.73 0.40 10.30
N ALA A 57 -0.68 1.13 11.41
CA ALA A 57 0.33 0.90 12.45
C ALA A 57 0.16 -0.47 13.13
N ASP A 58 -1.08 -0.88 13.42
CA ASP A 58 -1.39 -2.20 13.99
C ASP A 58 -0.92 -3.34 13.07
N VAL A 59 -1.23 -3.23 11.78
CA VAL A 59 -0.83 -4.22 10.77
C VAL A 59 0.68 -4.26 10.60
N LEU A 60 1.35 -3.10 10.63
CA LEU A 60 2.81 -3.06 10.59
C LEU A 60 3.45 -3.73 11.81
N ASN A 61 2.87 -3.58 13.01
CA ASN A 61 3.35 -4.29 14.21
C ASN A 61 3.27 -5.81 14.03
N VAL A 62 2.19 -6.30 13.42
CA VAL A 62 2.04 -7.74 13.12
C VAL A 62 3.07 -8.19 12.10
N LEU A 63 3.23 -7.47 11.00
CA LEU A 63 4.19 -7.81 9.95
C LEU A 63 5.62 -7.83 10.47
N GLU A 64 6.00 -6.84 11.27
CA GLU A 64 7.33 -6.73 11.86
C GLU A 64 7.64 -7.89 12.81
N ARG A 65 6.68 -8.31 13.64
CA ARG A 65 6.81 -9.52 14.48
C ARG A 65 7.03 -10.79 13.66
N ASN A 66 6.52 -10.82 12.42
CA ASN A 66 6.69 -11.93 11.49
C ASN A 66 7.89 -11.74 10.54
N GLY A 67 8.76 -10.74 10.79
CA GLY A 67 9.94 -10.47 9.97
C GLY A 67 9.64 -9.92 8.57
N VAL A 68 8.41 -9.49 8.29
CA VAL A 68 7.98 -8.96 7.00
C VAL A 68 8.06 -7.44 7.00
N ARG A 69 8.85 -6.87 6.10
CA ARG A 69 8.91 -5.42 5.86
C ARG A 69 8.22 -5.07 4.53
N PRO A 70 7.14 -4.28 4.52
CA PRO A 70 6.52 -3.83 3.28
C PRO A 70 7.48 -2.99 2.43
N ALA A 71 7.47 -3.24 1.13
CA ALA A 71 8.18 -2.41 0.15
C ALA A 71 7.58 -1.01 0.09
N ALA A 72 6.25 -0.89 0.20
CA ALA A 72 5.58 0.40 0.27
C ALA A 72 4.34 0.37 1.18
N LEU A 73 4.04 1.53 1.78
CA LEU A 73 2.73 1.86 2.34
C LEU A 73 2.07 2.92 1.45
N ALA A 74 1.02 2.53 0.74
CA ALA A 74 0.20 3.41 -0.09
C ALA A 74 -0.97 3.97 0.73
N VAL A 75 -0.88 5.25 1.08
CA VAL A 75 -1.94 6.00 1.78
C VAL A 75 -2.83 6.65 0.74
N VAL A 76 -4.05 6.13 0.57
CA VAL A 76 -5.01 6.57 -0.44
C VAL A 76 -5.93 7.63 0.16
N ALA A 77 -6.00 8.80 -0.46
CA ALA A 77 -6.86 9.86 0.04
C ALA A 77 -8.35 9.46 0.00
N ASP A 78 -9.07 9.68 1.11
CA ASP A 78 -10.51 9.45 1.22
C ASP A 78 -11.34 10.48 0.43
N GLY A 79 -10.82 11.70 0.29
CA GLY A 79 -11.49 12.81 -0.39
C GLY A 79 -10.52 13.90 -0.83
N ALA A 80 -11.06 14.97 -1.43
CA ALA A 80 -10.28 16.08 -1.99
C ALA A 80 -9.65 17.00 -0.94
N GLY A 81 -10.08 16.89 0.32
CA GLY A 81 -9.59 17.70 1.43
C GLY A 81 -8.15 17.35 1.87
N PRO A 82 -7.55 18.19 2.72
CA PRO A 82 -6.24 17.91 3.29
C PRO A 82 -6.24 16.65 4.16
N GLU A 83 -5.06 16.02 4.27
CA GLU A 83 -4.85 14.93 5.23
C GLU A 83 -4.97 15.47 6.66
N PRO A 84 -5.74 14.82 7.55
CA PRO A 84 -5.82 15.21 8.96
C PRO A 84 -4.44 15.22 9.62
N SER A 85 -4.17 16.20 10.48
CA SER A 85 -2.86 16.35 11.16
C SER A 85 -2.50 15.12 12.00
N GLU A 86 -3.45 14.54 12.72
CA GLU A 86 -3.25 13.31 13.49
C GLU A 86 -2.88 12.11 12.61
N SER A 87 -3.49 12.02 11.42
CA SER A 87 -3.18 11.00 10.43
C SER A 87 -1.75 11.18 9.92
N ALA A 88 -1.37 12.41 9.56
CA ALA A 88 -0.01 12.75 9.15
C ALA A 88 1.03 12.42 10.23
N ALA A 89 0.72 12.71 11.50
CA ALA A 89 1.58 12.39 12.64
C ALA A 89 1.80 10.87 12.78
N ARG A 90 0.71 10.08 12.76
CA ARG A 90 0.77 8.60 12.80
C ARG A 90 1.59 8.03 11.63
N LEU A 91 1.39 8.56 10.43
CA LEU A 91 2.17 8.18 9.25
C LEU A 91 3.65 8.52 9.38
N GLY A 92 3.98 9.62 10.07
CA GLY A 92 5.35 9.98 10.41
C GLY A 92 6.04 8.91 11.26
N LEU A 93 5.33 8.37 12.27
CA LEU A 93 5.87 7.35 13.19
C LEU A 93 6.19 6.01 12.50
N VAL A 94 5.52 5.70 11.39
CA VAL A 94 5.71 4.43 10.68
C VAL A 94 6.56 4.54 9.42
N ARG A 95 7.05 5.75 9.09
CA ARG A 95 7.71 6.03 7.81
C ARG A 95 8.92 5.14 7.54
N ASP A 96 9.76 4.91 8.56
CA ASP A 96 11.02 4.16 8.41
C ASP A 96 10.81 2.64 8.45
N ARG A 97 9.63 2.21 8.92
CA ARG A 97 9.21 0.80 9.01
C ARG A 97 8.79 0.22 7.66
N VAL A 98 8.73 1.03 6.60
CA VAL A 98 8.41 0.62 5.23
C VAL A 98 9.48 1.10 4.25
N GLY A 99 9.64 0.42 3.12
CA GLY A 99 10.59 0.85 2.08
C GLY A 99 10.25 2.24 1.53
N ARG A 100 8.97 2.54 1.36
CA ARG A 100 8.48 3.86 0.94
C ARG A 100 7.06 4.13 1.42
N LEU A 101 6.85 5.27 2.06
CA LEU A 101 5.51 5.83 2.26
C LEU A 101 5.10 6.66 1.05
N VAL A 102 3.99 6.31 0.41
CA VAL A 102 3.47 6.96 -0.80
C VAL A 102 2.05 7.46 -0.55
N ARG A 103 1.81 8.76 -0.78
CA ARG A 103 0.46 9.33 -0.75
C ARG A 103 -0.14 9.27 -2.15
N PHE A 104 -1.18 8.46 -2.32
CA PHE A 104 -1.96 8.41 -3.55
C PHE A 104 -3.09 9.46 -3.46
N PRO A 105 -3.13 10.44 -4.36
CA PRO A 105 -4.07 11.55 -4.27
C PRO A 105 -5.52 11.10 -4.52
N PHE A 106 -6.47 11.92 -4.08
CA PHE A 106 -7.86 11.71 -4.44
C PHE A 106 -8.06 11.96 -5.94
N VAL A 107 -8.64 10.98 -6.63
CA VAL A 107 -8.95 11.06 -8.06
C VAL A 107 -10.47 10.88 -8.21
N PRO A 108 -11.24 11.97 -8.40
CA PRO A 108 -12.71 11.91 -8.44
C PRO A 108 -13.26 10.89 -9.44
N SER A 109 -12.65 10.78 -10.61
CA SER A 109 -13.07 9.85 -11.67
C SER A 109 -13.02 8.38 -11.25
N LEU A 110 -12.16 8.01 -10.30
CA LEU A 110 -12.13 6.64 -9.76
C LEU A 110 -13.35 6.28 -8.90
N ARG A 111 -14.18 7.26 -8.49
CA ARG A 111 -15.43 6.99 -7.76
C ARG A 111 -16.61 6.61 -8.66
N TYR A 112 -16.50 6.88 -9.96
CA TYR A 112 -17.60 6.69 -10.91
C TYR A 112 -17.38 5.49 -11.83
N VAL A 113 -16.36 4.68 -11.55
CA VAL A 113 -16.06 3.45 -12.27
C VAL A 113 -15.98 2.29 -11.27
N ASP A 114 -16.31 1.10 -11.74
CA ASP A 114 -16.03 -0.11 -10.97
C ASP A 114 -14.53 -0.28 -10.79
N ALA A 115 -14.13 -0.90 -9.66
CA ALA A 115 -12.71 -1.10 -9.36
C ALA A 115 -11.98 -1.89 -10.47
N ALA A 116 -12.69 -2.78 -11.17
CA ALA A 116 -12.16 -3.55 -12.29
C ALA A 116 -11.79 -2.70 -13.51
N ASP A 117 -12.40 -1.52 -13.67
CA ASP A 117 -12.18 -0.58 -14.78
C ASP A 117 -11.27 0.60 -14.39
N ALA A 118 -10.67 0.57 -13.21
CA ALA A 118 -9.86 1.67 -12.69
C ALA A 118 -8.67 2.03 -13.59
N ASP A 119 -8.10 1.06 -14.33
CA ASP A 119 -7.00 1.25 -15.27
C ASP A 119 -7.42 2.02 -16.54
N ARG A 120 -8.72 2.05 -16.86
CA ARG A 120 -9.28 2.83 -17.98
C ARG A 120 -9.41 4.32 -17.67
N VAL A 121 -9.29 4.70 -16.39
CA VAL A 121 -9.39 6.09 -15.96
C VAL A 121 -8.09 6.84 -16.29
N LYS A 122 -8.23 7.97 -16.99
CA LYS A 122 -7.11 8.90 -17.22
C LYS A 122 -6.64 9.51 -15.91
N LEU A 123 -5.54 8.99 -15.36
CA LEU A 123 -4.99 9.44 -14.09
C LEU A 123 -4.27 10.80 -14.20
N PRO A 124 -4.43 11.71 -13.23
CA PRO A 124 -3.62 12.92 -13.16
C PRO A 124 -2.13 12.57 -12.96
N SER A 125 -1.23 13.47 -13.33
CA SER A 125 0.23 13.27 -13.23
C SER A 125 0.68 12.86 -11.82
N ARG A 126 0.08 13.46 -10.78
CA ARG A 126 0.37 13.14 -9.38
C ARG A 126 0.00 11.69 -9.01
N ALA A 127 -1.11 11.17 -9.52
CA ALA A 127 -1.52 9.79 -9.26
C ALA A 127 -0.60 8.80 -9.99
N ARG A 128 -0.26 9.08 -11.26
CA ARG A 128 0.72 8.27 -12.02
C ARG A 128 2.07 8.23 -11.31
N ARG A 129 2.58 9.39 -10.88
CA ARG A 129 3.82 9.49 -10.09
C ARG A 129 3.76 8.68 -8.79
N ALA A 130 2.63 8.65 -8.10
CA ALA A 130 2.45 7.82 -6.91
C ALA A 130 2.56 6.33 -7.24
N LEU A 131 1.94 5.86 -8.33
CA LEU A 131 2.09 4.47 -8.79
C LEU A 131 3.56 4.15 -9.13
N ASP A 132 4.27 5.05 -9.80
CA ASP A 132 5.68 4.84 -10.13
C ASP A 132 6.56 4.77 -8.88
N GLN A 133 6.27 5.57 -7.86
CA GLN A 133 6.95 5.46 -6.56
C GLN A 133 6.73 4.10 -5.89
N ILE A 134 5.50 3.55 -5.96
CA ILE A 134 5.19 2.23 -5.43
C ILE A 134 5.94 1.14 -6.22
N ARG A 135 5.92 1.22 -7.56
CA ARG A 135 6.64 0.29 -8.44
C ARG A 135 8.14 0.29 -8.14
N ASN A 136 8.75 1.46 -8.07
CA ASN A 136 10.18 1.61 -7.79
C ASN A 136 10.57 1.05 -6.42
N ALA A 137 9.73 1.30 -5.39
CA ALA A 137 9.96 0.72 -4.06
C ALA A 137 9.90 -0.82 -4.09
N CYS A 138 8.96 -1.39 -4.87
CA CYS A 138 8.88 -2.84 -5.06
C CYS A 138 10.10 -3.40 -5.81
N HIS A 139 10.57 -2.74 -6.87
CA HIS A 139 11.78 -3.15 -7.58
C HIS A 139 13.01 -3.13 -6.67
N ALA A 140 13.17 -2.08 -5.86
CA ALA A 140 14.26 -1.97 -4.88
C ALA A 140 14.20 -3.10 -3.84
N ALA A 141 13.02 -3.41 -3.31
CA ALA A 141 12.85 -4.51 -2.36
C ALA A 141 13.15 -5.88 -2.98
N ALA A 142 12.71 -6.13 -4.22
CA ALA A 142 13.01 -7.37 -4.93
C ALA A 142 14.53 -7.54 -5.18
N ALA A 143 15.21 -6.47 -5.57
CA ALA A 143 16.66 -6.48 -5.78
C ALA A 143 17.42 -6.80 -4.47
N GLN A 144 16.96 -6.25 -3.33
CA GLN A 144 17.55 -6.55 -2.01
C GLN A 144 17.35 -8.03 -1.61
N THR A 145 16.17 -8.59 -1.88
CA THR A 145 15.90 -10.01 -1.62
C THR A 145 16.81 -10.92 -2.45
N LEU A 146 16.94 -10.63 -3.76
CA LEU A 146 17.82 -11.40 -4.65
C LEU A 146 19.29 -11.30 -4.21
N ALA A 147 19.76 -10.10 -3.83
CA ALA A 147 21.12 -9.91 -3.36
C ALA A 147 21.44 -10.73 -2.10
N ARG A 148 20.49 -10.85 -1.16
CA ARG A 148 20.65 -11.67 0.05
C ARG A 148 20.69 -13.17 -0.24
N GLN A 149 19.99 -13.63 -1.28
CA GLN A 149 19.96 -15.04 -1.68
C GLN A 149 21.23 -15.47 -2.42
N GLY A 150 21.90 -14.55 -3.12
CA GLY A 150 23.14 -14.85 -3.85
C GLY A 150 24.42 -14.84 -3.02
N THR A 151 24.36 -14.42 -1.75
CA THR A 151 25.49 -14.37 -0.81
C THR A 151 25.50 -15.54 0.20
N GLY A 152 24.63 -16.53 0.03
CA GLY A 152 24.50 -17.71 0.88
C GLY A 152 25.11 -18.96 0.28
#